data_AF-A0A2N0NNV6-F1
#
_entry.id   AF-A0A2N0NNV6-F1
#
_cell.length_a   1.000
_cell.length_b   1.000
_cell.length_c   1.000
_cell.angle_alpha   90.00
_cell.angle_beta   90.00
_cell.angle_gamma   90.00
#
_symmetry.space_group_name_H-M   'P 1'
#
loop_
_entity.id
_entity.type
_entity.pdbx_description
1 polymer ?
#
loop_
_entity_poly.entity_id
_entity_poly.type
_entity_poly.pdbx_seq_one_letter_code
_entity_poly.pdbx_strand_id
1 'polypeptide(L)'
;INVMYDIGCTMAKHLKNKLNETSLQLKAKDVWYAVSVFHAYAHEASCQCIYHPRKREGFGLTDGKWLERFWSYLERFTKTTRI
;
A
#
# COMPACT_ATOMS: atom_id res chain seq x y z
N ILE A 1 12.67 -2.94 0.17
CA ILE A 1 11.52 -3.03 -0.77
C ILE A 1 10.40 -2.16 -0.24
N ASN A 2 9.83 -1.29 -1.06
CA ASN A 2 8.75 -0.39 -0.65
C ASN A 2 7.45 -0.84 -1.33
N VAL A 3 6.45 -1.16 -0.53
CA VAL A 3 5.15 -1.67 -0.98
C VAL A 3 4.09 -0.65 -0.60
N MET A 4 3.33 -0.19 -1.58
CA MET A 4 2.21 0.71 -1.35
C MET A 4 0.92 0.01 -1.74
N TYR A 5 -0.05 0.03 -0.82
CA TYR A 5 -1.33 -0.62 -1.03
C TYR A 5 -2.41 0.05 -0.19
N ASP A 6 -3.64 -0.02 -0.65
CA ASP A 6 -4.79 0.66 -0.04
C ASP A 6 -4.97 0.25 1.42
N ILE A 7 -4.76 -1.03 1.73
CA ILE A 7 -4.77 -1.57 3.10
C ILE A 7 -3.37 -1.91 3.62
N GLY A 8 -2.35 -1.17 3.18
CA GLY A 8 -0.95 -1.40 3.52
C GLY A 8 -0.68 -1.44 5.03
N CYS A 9 -1.40 -0.65 5.83
CA CYS A 9 -1.31 -0.69 7.29
C CYS A 9 -1.75 -2.02 7.89
N THR A 10 -2.83 -2.61 7.37
CA THR A 10 -3.36 -3.89 7.83
C THR A 10 -2.44 -5.02 7.40
N MET A 11 -1.93 -4.96 6.17
CA MET A 11 -0.97 -5.93 5.64
C MET A 11 0.32 -5.94 6.47
N ALA A 12 0.84 -4.77 6.83
CA ALA A 12 2.02 -4.65 7.69
C ALA A 12 1.78 -5.29 9.08
N LYS A 13 0.63 -5.02 9.71
CA LYS A 13 0.25 -5.63 11.00
C LYS A 13 0.15 -7.15 10.89
N HIS A 14 -0.54 -7.65 9.86
CA HIS A 14 -0.76 -9.09 9.64
C HIS A 14 0.55 -9.84 9.40
N LEU A 15 1.41 -9.29 8.55
CA LEU A 15 2.68 -9.92 8.22
C LEU A 15 3.63 -9.92 9.42
N LYS A 16 3.69 -8.81 10.17
CA LYS A 16 4.45 -8.75 11.42
C LYS A 16 4.01 -9.84 12.41
N ASN A 17 2.70 -10.05 12.58
CA ASN A 17 2.18 -11.09 13.47
C ASN A 17 2.56 -12.49 12.99
N LYS A 18 2.31 -12.81 11.71
CA LYS A 18 2.68 -14.12 11.10
C LYS A 18 4.17 -14.45 11.19
N LEU A 19 5.02 -13.43 11.09
CA LEU A 19 6.47 -13.61 11.16
C LEU A 19 7.02 -13.64 12.57
N ASN A 20 6.26 -13.20 13.57
CA ASN A 20 6.61 -13.47 14.95
C ASN A 20 6.30 -14.94 15.32
N GLU A 21 5.27 -15.53 14.70
CA GLU A 21 4.91 -16.94 14.87
C GLU A 21 5.87 -17.92 14.18
N THR A 22 6.56 -17.47 13.14
CA THR A 22 7.50 -18.30 12.37
C THR A 22 8.92 -17.76 12.57
N SER A 23 9.94 -18.61 12.73
CA SER A 23 11.35 -18.18 12.87
C SER A 23 11.94 -17.48 11.63
N LEU A 24 11.08 -17.00 10.72
CA LEU A 24 11.37 -16.38 9.43
C LEU A 24 11.54 -14.85 9.52
N GLN A 25 11.81 -14.33 10.72
CA GLN A 25 11.92 -12.90 11.04
C GLN A 25 12.94 -12.13 10.18
N LEU A 26 13.89 -12.84 9.55
CA LEU A 26 15.01 -12.25 8.81
C LEU A 26 14.62 -11.59 7.48
N LYS A 27 13.49 -11.93 6.84
CA LYS A 27 13.15 -11.39 5.50
C LYS A 27 12.21 -10.17 5.49
N ALA A 28 11.60 -9.82 6.62
CA ALA A 28 10.58 -8.75 6.63
C ALA A 28 11.04 -7.41 7.15
N LYS A 29 12.24 -7.35 7.76
CA LYS A 29 12.83 -6.07 8.16
C LYS A 29 13.14 -5.17 6.96
N ASP A 30 13.25 -5.76 5.77
CA ASP A 30 13.59 -5.03 4.53
C ASP A 30 12.35 -4.62 3.71
N VAL A 31 11.13 -4.82 4.22
CA VAL A 31 9.88 -4.43 3.53
C VAL A 31 9.18 -3.30 4.27
N TRP A 32 9.04 -2.17 3.60
CA TRP A 32 8.33 -1.00 4.08
C TRP A 32 6.96 -0.93 3.43
N TYR A 33 5.94 -0.61 4.23
CA TYR A 33 4.57 -0.45 3.76
C TYR A 33 4.12 1.00 3.80
N ALA A 34 3.36 1.45 2.82
CA ALA A 34 2.65 2.72 2.83
C ALA A 34 1.22 2.55 2.32
N VAL A 35 0.37 3.52 2.66
CA VAL A 35 -1.00 3.64 2.14
C VAL A 35 -1.03 4.81 1.15
N SER A 36 -1.69 4.67 0.00
CA SER A 36 -1.75 5.76 -0.98
C SER A 36 -2.32 7.04 -0.36
N VAL A 37 -1.89 8.20 -0.84
CA VAL A 37 -2.10 9.50 -0.16
C VAL A 37 -3.57 9.73 0.16
N PHE A 38 -4.46 9.50 -0.81
CA PHE A 38 -5.90 9.67 -0.63
C PHE A 38 -6.47 8.70 0.43
N HIS A 39 -6.09 7.42 0.35
CA HIS A 39 -6.59 6.40 1.29
C HIS A 39 -6.04 6.57 2.70
N ALA A 40 -4.85 7.16 2.86
CA ALA A 40 -4.27 7.41 4.17
C ALA A 40 -5.15 8.32 5.03
N TYR A 41 -5.93 9.23 4.41
CA TYR A 41 -6.91 10.08 5.10
C TYR A 41 -8.22 9.37 5.42
N ALA A 42 -8.53 8.26 4.74
CA ALA A 42 -9.72 7.43 5.03
C ALA A 42 -9.49 6.44 6.18
N HIS A 43 -8.24 6.32 6.67
CA HIS A 43 -7.88 5.44 7.77
C HIS A 43 -7.84 6.20 9.10
N GLU A 44 -7.69 5.45 10.20
CA GLU A 44 -7.45 6.02 11.54
C GLU A 44 -6.23 6.97 11.54
N ALA A 45 -6.25 7.98 12.41
CA ALA A 45 -5.19 9.00 12.50
C ALA A 45 -3.80 8.39 12.75
N SER A 46 -3.72 7.28 13.48
CA SER A 46 -2.46 6.55 13.69
C SER A 46 -1.87 6.05 12.36
N CYS A 47 -2.72 5.56 11.45
CA CYS A 47 -2.30 5.09 10.14
C CYS A 47 -1.83 6.24 9.25
N GLN A 48 -2.49 7.39 9.31
CA GLN A 48 -2.05 8.59 8.60
C GLN A 48 -0.71 9.13 9.12
N CYS A 49 -0.41 8.97 10.41
CA CYS A 49 0.90 9.35 10.95
C CYS A 49 2.01 8.38 10.57
N ILE A 50 1.70 7.08 10.54
CA ILE A 50 2.72 6.02 10.42
C ILE A 50 2.93 5.56 8.98
N TYR A 51 1.88 5.47 8.16
CA TYR A 51 1.91 4.84 6.82
C TYR A 51 1.73 5.83 5.67
N HIS A 52 1.62 7.13 5.96
CA HIS A 52 1.51 8.14 4.91
C HIS A 52 2.83 8.25 4.14
N PRO A 53 2.83 8.22 2.80
CA PRO A 53 4.04 8.09 1.99
C PRO A 53 4.94 9.33 2.11
N ARG A 54 4.36 10.53 2.31
CA ARG A 54 5.14 11.74 2.62
C ARG A 54 5.84 11.74 3.99
N LYS A 55 5.48 10.80 4.87
CA LYS A 55 6.08 10.63 6.20
C LYS A 55 7.03 9.43 6.26
N ARG A 56 7.20 8.70 5.14
CA ARG A 56 8.09 7.54 5.04
C ARG A 56 9.11 7.73 3.93
N GLU A 57 10.37 7.50 4.26
CA GLU A 57 11.44 7.47 3.27
C GLU A 57 11.25 6.30 2.29
N GLY A 58 11.81 6.45 1.08
CA GLY A 58 11.77 5.42 0.05
C GLY A 58 10.49 5.37 -0.81
N PHE A 59 9.45 6.13 -0.47
CA PHE A 59 8.24 6.25 -1.30
C PHE A 59 8.24 7.48 -2.23
N GLY A 60 9.19 8.40 -2.07
CA GLY A 60 9.27 9.60 -2.91
C GLY A 60 8.00 10.46 -2.87
N LEU A 61 7.71 11.14 -3.97
CA LEU A 61 6.56 12.06 -4.09
C LEU A 61 5.34 11.41 -4.78
N THR A 62 5.31 10.09 -4.95
CA THR A 62 4.17 9.42 -5.57
C THR A 62 2.95 9.46 -4.66
N ASP A 63 1.78 9.70 -5.26
CA ASP A 63 0.50 9.65 -4.55
C ASP A 63 -0.06 8.22 -4.38
N GLY A 64 0.51 7.25 -5.09
CA GLY A 64 0.12 5.84 -5.04
C GLY A 64 -1.14 5.46 -5.82
N LYS A 65 -1.67 6.34 -6.68
CA LYS A 65 -2.89 6.14 -7.49
C LYS A 65 -2.65 5.78 -8.95
N TRP A 66 -1.41 5.53 -9.35
CA TRP A 66 -1.09 5.28 -10.77
C TRP A 66 -1.91 4.11 -11.34
N LEU A 67 -2.01 3.01 -10.59
CA LEU A 67 -2.76 1.84 -11.02
C LEU A 67 -4.26 2.16 -11.14
N GLU A 68 -4.86 2.83 -10.18
CA GLU A 68 -6.27 3.27 -10.23
C GLU A 68 -6.54 4.21 -11.41
N ARG A 69 -5.61 5.13 -11.70
CA ARG A 69 -5.70 6.05 -12.84
C ARG A 69 -5.58 5.30 -14.17
N PHE A 70 -4.71 4.29 -14.23
CA PHE A 70 -4.59 3.41 -15.38
C PHE A 70 -5.85 2.55 -15.59
N TRP A 71 -6.41 1.98 -14.52
CA TRP A 71 -7.68 1.26 -14.57
C TRP A 71 -8.82 2.16 -15.07
N SER A 72 -8.91 3.39 -14.57
CA SER A 72 -9.92 4.37 -15.03
C SER A 72 -9.77 4.70 -16.53
N TYR A 73 -8.53 4.82 -17.02
CA TYR A 73 -8.28 4.98 -18.45
C TYR A 73 -8.72 3.73 -19.25
N LEU A 74 -8.37 2.55 -18.75
CA LEU A 74 -8.69 1.27 -19.39
C LEU A 74 -10.18 0.92 -19.35
N GLU A 75 -10.93 1.42 -18.39
CA GLU A 75 -12.37 1.15 -18.21
C GLU A 75 -13.15 1.36 -19.51
N ARG A 76 -12.77 2.36 -20.31
CA ARG A 76 -13.40 2.67 -21.60
C ARG A 76 -13.30 1.53 -22.62
N PHE A 77 -12.27 0.70 -22.53
CA PHE A 77 -12.01 -0.43 -23.44
C PHE A 77 -12.62 -1.73 -22.93
N THR A 78 -13.01 -1.82 -21.66
CA THR A 78 -13.59 -3.04 -21.06
C THR A 78 -14.90 -3.45 -21.73
N LYS A 79 -15.64 -2.49 -22.31
CA LYS A 79 -16.89 -2.75 -23.05
C LYS A 79 -16.67 -3.58 -24.32
N THR A 80 -15.48 -3.53 -24.92
CA THR A 80 -15.17 -4.27 -26.15
C THR A 80 -14.86 -5.74 -25.88
N THR A 81 -14.40 -6.07 -24.65
CA THR A 81 -14.01 -7.42 -24.23
C THR A 81 -14.98 -8.07 -23.25
N ARG A 82 -16.03 -7.36 -22.81
CA ARG A 82 -17.14 -7.94 -22.04
C ARG A 82 -18.04 -8.70 -23.01
N ILE A 83 -17.83 -10.02 -23.07
CA ILE A 83 -18.78 -10.99 -23.66
C ILE A 83 -19.94 -11.16 -22.68
#